data_AF-A0AAE1VBV4-F1
#
_entry.id   AF-A0AAE1VBV4-F1
#
_cell.length_a   1.000
_cell.length_b   1.000
_cell.length_c   1.000
_cell.angle_alpha   90.00
_cell.angle_beta   90.00
_cell.angle_gamma   90.00
#
_symmetry.space_group_name_H-M   'P 1'
#
loop_
_entity.id
_entity.type
_entity.pdbx_description
1 polymer ?
#
loop_
_entity_poly.entity_id
_entity_poly.type
_entity_poly.pdbx_seq_one_letter_code
_entity_poly.pdbx_strand_id
1 'polypeptide(L)' 'MLQVEPGMYLYLISLPDGGNELKRVHFSRKCFSEEEAEKWWNENGQKICEKYNITPDHV' A
#
# COMPACT_ATOMS: atom_id res chain seq x y z
N MET A 1 -4.04 -2.36 -9.74
CA MET A 1 -3.39 -3.16 -8.67
C MET A 1 -1.91 -3.23 -8.97
N LEU A 2 -1.07 -3.13 -7.96
CA LEU A 2 0.38 -3.15 -8.07
C LEU A 2 0.94 -4.15 -7.06
N GLN A 3 1.71 -5.12 -7.54
CA GLN A 3 2.46 -6.00 -6.64
C GLN A 3 3.74 -5.30 -6.21
N VAL A 4 3.89 -5.07 -4.90
CA VAL A 4 5.07 -4.41 -4.34
C VAL A 4 6.05 -5.40 -3.72
N GLU A 5 5.53 -6.49 -3.16
CA GLU A 5 6.29 -7.60 -2.61
C GLU A 5 5.60 -8.94 -2.99
N PRO A 6 6.30 -10.08 -2.95
CA PRO A 6 5.69 -11.40 -3.13
C PRO A 6 4.53 -11.61 -2.13
N GLY A 7 3.30 -11.62 -2.63
CA GLY A 7 2.10 -11.74 -1.78
C GLY A 7 1.56 -10.43 -1.21
N MET A 8 2.09 -9.26 -1.58
CA MET A 8 1.54 -7.97 -1.18
C MET A 8 1.10 -7.14 -2.39
N TYR A 9 -0.15 -6.69 -2.37
CA TYR A 9 -0.77 -5.93 -3.46
C TYR A 9 -1.34 -4.61 -2.97
N LEU A 10 -1.04 -3.54 -3.69
CA LEU A 10 -1.62 -2.22 -3.49
C LEU A 10 -2.68 -1.94 -4.56
N TYR A 11 -3.81 -1.41 -4.14
CA TYR A 11 -4.82 -0.86 -5.02
C TYR A 11 -4.74 0.66 -4.92
N LEU A 12 -4.14 1.26 -5.94
CA LEU A 12 -3.98 2.70 -6.06
C LEU A 12 -4.98 3.25 -7.07
N ILE A 13 -5.48 4.45 -6.83
CA ILE A 13 -6.21 5.26 -7.80
C ILE A 13 -5.37 6.49 -8.11
N SER A 14 -5.12 6.74 -9.40
CA SER A 14 -4.46 7.96 -9.82
C SER A 14 -5.43 9.14 -9.78
N LEU A 15 -4.99 10.22 -9.15
CA LEU A 15 -5.76 11.43 -8.95
C LEU A 15 -5.42 12.47 -10.03
N PRO A 16 -6.36 13.37 -10.34
CA PRO A 16 -6.16 14.38 -11.39
C PRO A 16 -5.07 15.42 -11.05
N ASP A 17 -4.68 15.56 -9.78
CA ASP A 17 -3.59 16.43 -9.33
C ASP A 17 -2.18 15.81 -9.53
N GLY A 18 -2.11 14.54 -9.96
CA GLY A 18 -0.86 13.80 -10.12
C GLY A 18 -0.45 12.99 -8.89
N GLY A 19 -1.27 12.99 -7.83
CA GLY A 19 -1.15 12.08 -6.70
C GLY A 19 -1.73 10.68 -6.97
N ASN A 20 -1.51 9.78 -6.03
CA ASN A 20 -2.27 8.53 -5.95
C ASN A 20 -3.02 8.46 -4.61
N GLU A 21 -4.19 7.82 -4.61
CA GLU A 21 -4.90 7.44 -3.40
C GLU A 21 -4.73 5.93 -3.18
N LEU A 22 -4.40 5.53 -1.96
CA LEU A 22 -4.38 4.13 -1.58
C LEU A 22 -5.79 3.66 -1.18
N LYS A 23 -6.43 2.88 -2.05
CA LYS A 23 -7.75 2.29 -1.77
C LYS A 23 -7.70 1.08 -0.85
N ARG A 24 -6.72 0.19 -1.07
CA ARG A 24 -6.63 -1.07 -0.33
C ARG A 24 -5.23 -1.65 -0.40
N VAL A 25 -4.81 -2.26 0.70
CA VAL A 25 -3.67 -3.15 0.77
C VAL A 25 -4.18 -4.57 0.92
N HIS A 26 -3.63 -5.51 0.16
CA HIS A 26 -3.96 -6.93 0.27
C HIS A 26 -2.70 -7.74 0.51
N PHE A 27 -2.67 -8.42 1.66
CA PHE A 27 -1.63 -9.37 2.01
C PHE A 27 -2.15 -10.79 1.79
N SER A 28 -1.40 -11.59 1.05
CA SER A 28 -1.70 -12.99 0.81
C SER A 28 -1.37 -13.78 2.06
N ARG A 29 -2.35 -14.50 2.60
CA ARG A 29 -2.18 -15.42 3.74
C ARG A 29 -1.22 -16.58 3.48
N LYS A 30 -0.80 -16.79 2.22
CA LYS A 30 0.24 -17.77 1.88
C LYS A 30 1.66 -17.25 2.14
N CYS A 31 1.82 -15.93 2.21
CA CYS A 31 3.12 -15.27 2.35
C CYS A 31 3.24 -14.47 3.65
N PHE A 32 2.11 -14.03 4.23
CA PHE A 32 2.07 -13.22 5.43
C PHE A 32 1.00 -13.72 6.39
N SER A 33 1.37 -13.85 7.66
CA SER A 33 0.42 -13.91 8.77
C SER A 33 -0.19 -12.52 9.04
N GLU A 34 -1.29 -12.45 9.78
CA GLU A 34 -1.92 -11.16 10.12
C GLU A 34 -0.97 -10.24 10.91
N GLU A 35 -0.22 -10.80 11.87
CA GLU A 35 0.79 -10.07 12.65
C GLU A 35 1.96 -9.59 11.79
N GLU A 36 2.44 -10.43 10.86
CA GLU A 36 3.53 -10.06 9.93
C GLU A 36 3.09 -8.96 8.97
N ALA A 37 1.85 -9.03 8.47
CA ALA A 37 1.28 -8.01 7.60
C ALA A 37 1.14 -6.66 8.33
N GLU A 38 0.65 -6.66 9.57
CA GLU A 38 0.54 -5.45 10.39
C GLU A 38 1.90 -4.85 10.69
N LYS A 39 2.85 -5.67 11.14
CA LYS A 39 4.22 -5.22 11.42
C LYS A 39 4.89 -4.65 10.17
N TRP A 40 4.80 -5.34 9.05
CA TRP A 40 5.38 -4.88 7.79
C TRP A 40 4.79 -3.53 7.38
N TRP A 41 3.46 -3.36 7.48
CA TRP A 41 2.80 -2.10 7.14
C TRP A 41 3.20 -0.96 8.08
N ASN A 42 3.33 -1.22 9.38
CA ASN A 42 3.83 -0.23 10.33
C ASN A 42 5.28 0.21 10.02
N GLU A 43 6.13 -0.70 9.56
CA GLU A 43 7.54 -0.40 9.26
C GLU A 43 7.78 0.21 7.86
N ASN A 44 6.94 -0.12 6.87
CA ASN A 44 7.18 0.21 5.46
C ASN A 44 6.06 1.03 4.81
N GLY A 45 4.89 1.14 5.44
CA GLY A 45 3.72 1.82 4.88
C GLY A 45 4.01 3.28 4.51
N GLN A 46 4.74 4.02 5.35
CA GLN A 46 5.16 5.39 5.04
C GLN A 46 6.04 5.46 3.80
N LYS A 47 7.04 4.58 3.69
CA LYS A 47 7.95 4.52 2.52
C LYS A 47 7.20 4.16 1.25
N ILE A 48 6.21 3.29 1.35
CA ILE A 48 5.31 2.94 0.25
C ILE A 48 4.50 4.16 -0.18
N CYS A 49 3.96 4.91 0.78
CA CYS A 49 3.23 6.14 0.48
C CYS A 49 4.10 7.15 -0.26
N GLU A 50 5.32 7.40 0.22
CA GLU A 50 6.26 8.31 -0.45
C GLU A 50 6.67 7.81 -1.84
N LYS A 51 7.00 6.51 -1.96
CA LYS A 51 7.46 5.91 -3.23
C LYS A 51 6.40 5.96 -4.33
N TYR A 52 5.13 5.82 -3.96
CA TYR A 52 4.02 5.82 -4.92
C TYR A 52 3.24 7.14 -4.94
N ASN A 53 3.80 8.20 -4.34
CA ASN A 53 3.17 9.52 -4.29
C ASN A 53 1.73 9.46 -3.75
N ILE A 54 1.52 8.63 -2.73
CA ILE A 54 0.22 8.42 -2.11
C ILE A 54 -0.06 9.57 -1.16
N THR A 55 -1.01 10.42 -1.50
CA THR A 55 -1.43 11.54 -0.67
C THR A 55 -2.42 11.05 0.38
N PRO A 56 -2.17 11.27 1.69
CA PRO A 56 -3.05 10.79 2.76
C PRO A 56 -4.38 11.55 2.86
N ASP A 57 -4.59 12.61 2.07
CA ASP A 57 -5.72 13.53 2.28
C ASP A 57 -6.14 14.13 0.92
N HIS A 58 -7.22 13.60 0.35
CA HIS A 58 -8.06 14.30 -0.63
C HIS A 58 -9.47 14.33 -0.03
N VAL A 59 -9.63 15.11 1.04
CA VAL A 59 -10.95 15.51 1.57
C VAL A 59 -11.58 16.59 0.70
#